data_AF-A0A5C6M582-F1
#
_entry.id   AF-A0A5C6M582-F1
#
_cell.length_a   1.000
_cell.length_b   1.000
_cell.length_c   1.000
_cell.angle_alpha   90.00
_cell.angle_beta   90.00
_cell.angle_gamma   90.00
#
_symmetry.space_group_name_H-M   'P 1'
#
loop_
_entity.id
_entity.type
_entity.pdbx_description
1 polymer ?
#
loop_
_entity_poly.entity_id
_entity_poly.type
_entity_poly.pdbx_seq_one_letter_code
_entity_poly.pdbx_strand_id
1 'polypeptide(L)'
;MHRLLSNALLTLALICGQLACSSPLKAQDVKITYPATKTVDQIDEFHGTQVADPYRWLEDDVRVSKESAAWVEAQNVVTFDYLKAIPQRETIRQRMTELWNYEKIGAPFRRGGRYYFSRNDGLQNQNVLWMQETLQSEPTVLLDPNSWSTD
;
A
#
# COMPACT_ATOMS: atom_id res chain seq x y z
N MET A 1 -63.27 5.50 -3.94
CA MET A 1 -62.48 5.69 -2.70
C MET A 1 -61.65 4.46 -2.29
N HIS A 2 -61.22 3.57 -3.20
CA HIS A 2 -60.44 2.37 -2.84
C HIS A 2 -59.01 2.32 -3.43
N ARG A 3 -58.56 3.34 -4.18
CA ARG A 3 -57.23 3.38 -4.80
C ARG A 3 -56.20 4.27 -4.10
N LEU A 4 -56.57 4.96 -3.02
CA LEU A 4 -55.66 5.84 -2.27
C LEU A 4 -55.05 5.19 -1.02
N LEU A 5 -55.54 4.02 -0.60
CA LEU A 5 -55.06 3.32 0.62
C LEU A 5 -53.96 2.27 0.33
N SER A 6 -53.76 1.86 -0.93
CA SER A 6 -52.76 0.82 -1.28
C SER A 6 -51.33 1.37 -1.46
N ASN A 7 -51.18 2.67 -1.75
CA ASN A 7 -49.86 3.27 -1.99
C ASN A 7 -49.22 3.84 -0.73
N ALA A 8 -49.97 3.98 0.37
CA ALA A 8 -49.42 4.45 1.64
C ALA A 8 -48.69 3.34 2.43
N LEU A 9 -49.03 2.06 2.19
CA LEU A 9 -48.37 0.92 2.82
C LEU A 9 -47.05 0.50 2.13
N LEU A 10 -46.88 0.80 0.84
CA LEU A 10 -45.65 0.44 0.12
C LEU A 10 -44.49 1.43 0.35
N THR A 11 -44.78 2.68 0.73
CA THR A 11 -43.75 3.71 0.97
C THR A 11 -43.21 3.72 2.41
N LEU A 12 -43.88 3.06 3.36
CA LEU A 12 -43.40 2.99 4.75
C LEU A 12 -42.35 1.87 4.97
N ALA A 13 -42.30 0.88 4.08
CA ALA A 13 -41.33 -0.22 4.15
C ALA A 13 -39.93 0.16 3.59
N LEU A 14 -39.80 1.26 2.84
CA LEU A 14 -38.54 1.66 2.21
C LEU A 14 -37.65 2.53 3.10
N ILE A 15 -38.17 3.04 4.23
CA ILE A 15 -37.42 3.90 5.17
C ILE A 15 -36.81 3.09 6.32
N CYS A 16 -37.27 1.86 6.56
CA CYS A 16 -36.82 1.04 7.71
C CYS A 16 -35.60 0.15 7.41
N GLY A 17 -35.11 0.13 6.16
CA GLY A 17 -33.99 -0.73 5.73
C GLY A 17 -32.59 -0.11 5.78
N GLN A 18 -32.45 1.18 6.11
CA GLN A 18 -31.16 1.90 6.08
C GLN A 18 -30.53 2.14 7.46
N LEU A 19 -31.07 1.57 8.53
CA LEU A 19 -30.58 1.79 9.91
C LEU A 19 -29.67 0.67 10.45
N ALA A 20 -29.33 -0.34 9.65
CA ALA A 20 -28.46 -1.44 10.08
C ALA A 20 -27.07 -1.34 9.44
N CYS A 21 -26.22 -0.47 10.02
CA CYS A 21 -24.77 -0.67 10.21
C CYS A 21 -24.09 0.68 10.54
N SER A 22 -24.45 1.24 11.69
CA SER A 22 -23.64 2.27 12.33
C SER A 22 -23.16 1.71 13.67
N SER A 23 -22.40 0.62 13.63
CA SER A 23 -21.65 0.18 14.81
C SER A 23 -20.61 1.27 15.09
N PRO A 24 -20.64 1.94 16.27
CA PRO A 24 -19.57 2.85 16.62
C PRO A 24 -18.26 2.05 16.64
N LEU A 25 -17.27 2.49 15.87
CA LEU A 25 -15.90 2.01 15.95
C LEU A 25 -15.40 2.31 17.36
N LYS A 26 -15.52 1.33 18.26
CA LYS A 26 -14.78 1.38 19.52
C LYS A 26 -13.31 1.26 19.16
N ALA A 27 -12.55 2.30 19.48
CA ALA A 27 -11.10 2.20 19.55
C ALA A 27 -10.78 1.03 20.49
N GLN A 28 -10.12 0.01 19.95
CA GLN A 28 -9.59 -1.05 20.79
C GLN A 28 -8.36 -0.47 21.48
N ASP A 29 -8.41 -0.34 22.81
CA ASP A 29 -7.21 -0.15 23.65
C ASP A 29 -6.42 -1.47 23.62
N VAL A 30 -5.73 -1.71 22.50
CA VAL A 30 -4.79 -2.82 22.38
C VAL A 30 -3.52 -2.39 23.09
N LYS A 31 -3.24 -3.02 24.24
CA LYS A 31 -1.94 -2.85 24.91
C LYS A 31 -0.86 -3.51 24.06
N ILE A 32 -0.02 -2.69 23.43
CA ILE A 32 1.11 -3.15 22.61
C ILE A 32 2.35 -3.30 23.52
N THR A 33 3.01 -4.44 23.43
CA THR A 33 4.34 -4.65 24.03
C THR A 33 5.39 -4.54 22.94
N TYR A 34 6.29 -3.58 23.05
CA TYR A 34 7.35 -3.37 22.08
C TYR A 34 8.56 -4.29 22.35
N PRO A 35 9.31 -4.68 21.30
CA PRO A 35 10.56 -5.40 21.48
C PRO A 35 11.58 -4.56 22.25
N ALA A 36 12.37 -5.21 23.10
CA ALA A 36 13.48 -4.55 23.77
C ALA A 36 14.49 -4.04 22.73
N THR A 37 14.86 -2.77 22.84
CA THR A 37 15.86 -2.15 21.96
C THR A 37 17.07 -1.82 22.81
N LYS A 38 18.21 -2.47 22.53
CA LYS A 38 19.46 -2.21 23.25
C LYS A 38 19.93 -0.77 22.99
N THR A 39 20.61 -0.20 23.98
CA THR A 39 21.30 1.07 23.86
C THR A 39 22.81 0.84 23.89
N VAL A 40 23.57 1.70 23.23
CA VAL A 40 25.04 1.75 23.27
C VAL A 40 25.51 3.12 23.73
N ASP A 41 26.76 3.21 24.20
CA ASP A 41 27.32 4.47 24.74
C ASP A 41 27.96 5.35 23.65
N GLN A 42 27.36 5.41 22.45
CA GLN A 42 27.87 6.27 21.38
C GLN A 42 27.57 7.74 21.71
N ILE A 43 28.61 8.58 21.64
CA ILE A 43 28.51 10.03 21.80
C ILE A 43 29.40 10.69 20.74
N ASP A 44 28.81 11.64 20.00
CA ASP A 44 29.52 12.47 19.03
C ASP A 44 29.67 13.90 19.58
N GLU A 45 30.73 14.61 19.17
CA GLU A 45 30.95 16.00 19.54
C GLU A 45 30.76 16.93 18.33
N PHE A 46 29.81 17.86 18.45
CA PHE A 46 29.54 18.88 17.44
C PHE A 46 29.82 20.27 18.02
N HIS A 47 30.87 20.93 17.51
CA HIS A 47 31.24 22.29 17.92
C HIS A 47 31.41 22.45 19.45
N GLY A 48 32.03 21.46 20.11
CA GLY A 48 32.20 21.44 21.57
C GLY A 48 30.98 20.95 22.35
N THR A 49 29.89 20.57 21.68
CA THR A 49 28.68 20.00 22.32
C THR A 49 28.64 18.49 22.13
N GLN A 50 28.59 17.74 23.23
CA GLN A 50 28.44 16.29 23.22
C GLN A 50 26.98 15.89 22.99
N VAL A 51 26.73 14.98 22.05
CA VAL A 51 25.40 14.47 21.68
C VAL A 51 25.43 12.95 21.67
N ALA A 52 24.63 12.32 22.52
CA ALA A 52 24.52 10.86 22.59
C ALA A 52 23.61 10.31 21.49
N ASP A 53 24.03 9.21 20.88
CA ASP A 53 23.25 8.45 19.90
C ASP A 53 23.15 6.96 20.33
N PRO A 54 22.27 6.66 21.30
CA PRO A 54 22.22 5.34 21.91
C PRO A 54 21.78 4.22 20.95
N TYR A 55 21.30 4.56 19.75
CA TYR A 55 20.83 3.61 18.76
C TYR A 55 21.68 3.59 17.49
N ARG A 56 22.90 4.15 17.51
CA ARG A 56 23.86 4.12 16.40
C ARG A 56 23.99 2.76 15.71
N TRP A 57 23.91 1.67 16.48
CA TRP A 57 23.99 0.30 15.96
C TRP A 57 22.87 -0.06 14.96
N LEU A 58 21.72 0.63 15.01
CA LEU A 58 20.62 0.45 14.04
C LEU A 58 20.92 1.08 12.68
N GLU A 59 21.98 1.88 12.54
CA GLU A 59 22.42 2.42 11.25
C GLU A 59 23.09 1.35 10.37
N ASP A 60 23.56 0.25 10.97
CA ASP A 60 24.15 -0.85 10.22
C ASP A 60 23.12 -1.50 9.30
N ASP A 61 23.54 -1.72 8.05
CA ASP A 61 22.69 -2.33 7.03
C ASP A 61 22.21 -3.73 7.47
N VAL A 62 20.90 -3.94 7.44
CA VAL A 62 20.24 -5.21 7.79
C VAL A 62 20.74 -6.40 6.96
N ARG A 63 21.30 -6.16 5.77
CA ARG A 63 21.88 -7.20 4.91
C ARG A 63 23.20 -7.74 5.46
N VAL A 64 23.83 -7.00 6.38
CA VAL A 64 25.14 -7.34 6.96
C VAL A 64 25.03 -7.54 8.48
N SER A 65 24.31 -6.67 9.18
CA SER A 65 24.13 -6.74 10.62
C SER A 65 22.98 -7.66 11.00
N LYS A 66 23.33 -8.82 11.59
CA LYS A 66 22.37 -9.78 12.13
C LYS A 66 21.54 -9.18 13.27
N GLU A 67 22.12 -8.29 14.06
CA GLU A 67 21.40 -7.66 15.17
C GLU A 67 20.36 -6.67 14.66
N SER A 68 20.72 -5.82 13.69
CA SER A 68 19.78 -4.87 13.08
C SER A 68 18.67 -5.60 12.34
N ALA A 69 19.01 -6.67 11.60
CA ALA A 69 18.02 -7.53 10.96
C ALA A 69 17.04 -8.18 11.96
N ALA A 70 17.56 -8.73 13.06
CA ALA A 70 16.73 -9.35 14.09
C ALA A 70 15.80 -8.33 14.77
N TRP A 71 16.28 -7.10 14.99
CA TRP A 71 15.44 -6.03 15.53
C TRP A 71 14.34 -5.62 14.57
N VAL A 72 14.64 -5.43 13.28
CA VAL A 72 13.63 -5.12 12.25
C VAL A 72 12.57 -6.21 12.18
N GLU A 73 12.97 -7.48 12.22
CA GLU A 73 12.03 -8.61 12.23
C GLU A 73 11.11 -8.57 13.47
N ALA A 74 11.67 -8.32 14.66
CA ALA A 74 10.88 -8.21 15.88
C ALA A 74 9.87 -7.04 15.83
N GLN A 75 10.24 -5.91 15.23
CA GLN A 75 9.33 -4.77 15.03
C GLN A 75 8.24 -5.09 13.99
N ASN A 76 8.60 -5.80 12.91
CA ASN A 76 7.67 -6.27 11.90
C ASN A 76 6.62 -7.19 12.50
N VAL A 77 6.98 -8.12 13.39
CA VAL A 77 6.03 -9.00 14.08
C VAL A 77 4.98 -8.18 14.82
N VAL A 78 5.39 -7.24 15.69
CA VAL A 78 4.47 -6.38 16.43
C VAL A 78 3.55 -5.59 15.50
N THR A 79 4.13 -5.01 14.44
CA THR A 79 3.39 -4.20 13.47
C THR A 79 2.37 -5.04 12.70
N PHE A 80 2.79 -6.18 12.15
CA PHE A 80 1.91 -7.01 11.33
C PHE A 80 0.85 -7.71 12.17
N ASP A 81 1.12 -8.07 13.41
CA ASP A 81 0.11 -8.63 14.31
C ASP A 81 -0.97 -7.60 14.64
N TYR A 82 -0.57 -6.37 14.93
CA TYR A 82 -1.51 -5.27 15.12
C TYR A 82 -2.35 -5.03 13.86
N LEU A 83 -1.71 -4.90 12.69
CA LEU A 83 -2.43 -4.64 11.44
C LEU A 83 -3.33 -5.82 11.02
N LYS A 84 -2.94 -7.07 11.29
CA LYS A 84 -3.76 -8.27 11.00
C LYS A 84 -5.02 -8.31 11.86
N ALA A 85 -4.99 -7.74 13.06
CA ALA A 85 -6.16 -7.68 13.94
C ALA A 85 -7.27 -6.72 13.45
N ILE A 86 -6.97 -5.83 12.50
CA ILE A 86 -7.94 -4.87 11.96
C ILE A 86 -8.93 -5.58 11.02
N PRO A 87 -10.22 -5.71 11.38
CA PRO A 87 -11.18 -6.52 10.62
C PRO A 87 -11.39 -6.04 9.18
N GLN A 88 -11.28 -4.73 8.94
CA GLN A 88 -11.52 -4.11 7.64
C GLN A 88 -10.33 -4.17 6.68
N ARG A 89 -9.14 -4.60 7.14
CA ARG A 89 -7.90 -4.54 6.35
C ARG A 89 -8.03 -5.27 5.02
N GLU A 90 -8.63 -6.45 5.04
CA GLU A 90 -8.78 -7.28 3.85
C GLU A 90 -9.80 -6.69 2.86
N THR A 91 -10.92 -6.17 3.36
CA THR A 91 -11.92 -5.47 2.53
C THR A 91 -11.33 -4.23 1.87
N ILE A 92 -10.54 -3.44 2.59
CA ILE A 92 -9.87 -2.26 2.04
C ILE A 92 -8.87 -2.69 0.95
N ARG A 93 -8.05 -3.72 1.23
CA ARG A 93 -7.08 -4.25 0.27
C ARG A 93 -7.76 -4.66 -1.03
N GLN A 94 -8.83 -5.47 -0.94
CA GLN A 94 -9.59 -5.91 -2.10
C GLN A 94 -10.17 -4.73 -2.88
N ARG A 95 -10.81 -3.77 -2.18
CA ARG A 95 -11.40 -2.62 -2.84
C ARG A 95 -10.36 -1.74 -3.54
N MET A 96 -9.20 -1.56 -2.93
CA MET A 96 -8.08 -0.84 -3.54
C MET A 96 -7.55 -1.59 -4.77
N THR A 97 -7.38 -2.92 -4.70
CA THR A 97 -6.96 -3.74 -5.83
C THR A 97 -7.93 -3.63 -7.00
N GLU A 98 -9.25 -3.71 -6.76
CA GLU A 98 -10.27 -3.52 -7.80
C GLU A 98 -10.16 -2.15 -8.48
N LEU A 99 -10.03 -1.09 -7.67
CA LEU A 99 -9.93 0.28 -8.18
C LEU A 99 -8.60 0.54 -8.90
N TRP A 100 -7.55 -0.21 -8.56
CA TRP A 100 -6.24 -0.09 -9.20
C TRP A 100 -6.13 -0.93 -10.48
N ASN A 101 -6.92 -1.99 -10.61
CA ASN A 101 -6.87 -2.93 -11.73
C ASN A 101 -7.56 -2.40 -13.00
N TYR A 102 -6.93 -1.41 -13.62
CA TYR A 102 -7.30 -0.89 -14.93
C TYR A 102 -6.05 -0.59 -15.76
N GLU A 103 -6.21 -0.61 -17.08
CA GLU A 103 -5.14 -0.33 -18.01
C GLU A 103 -4.63 1.10 -17.88
N LYS A 104 -3.31 1.26 -17.75
CA LYS A 104 -2.63 2.56 -17.65
C LYS A 104 -1.69 2.70 -18.83
N ILE A 105 -1.85 3.75 -19.62
CA ILE A 105 -0.99 4.07 -20.76
C ILE A 105 -0.41 5.46 -20.55
N GLY A 106 0.92 5.56 -20.56
CA GLY A 106 1.63 6.83 -20.49
C GLY A 106 1.58 7.58 -21.83
N ALA A 107 1.76 8.90 -21.77
CA ALA A 107 1.81 9.71 -22.99
C ALA A 107 3.00 9.27 -23.88
N PRO A 108 2.77 8.98 -25.17
CA PRO A 108 3.84 8.56 -26.05
C PRO A 108 4.82 9.71 -26.32
N PHE A 109 6.11 9.38 -26.40
CA PHE A 109 7.16 10.32 -26.78
C PHE A 109 7.96 9.79 -27.97
N ARG A 110 8.47 10.70 -28.81
CA ARG A 110 9.19 10.35 -30.04
C ARG A 110 10.69 10.52 -29.90
N ARG A 111 11.45 9.48 -30.26
CA ARG A 111 12.93 9.47 -30.33
C ARG A 111 13.38 8.55 -31.46
N GLY A 112 14.45 8.91 -32.19
CA GLY A 112 15.03 8.04 -33.22
C GLY A 112 14.04 7.56 -34.30
N GLY A 113 13.02 8.36 -34.64
CA GLY A 113 12.00 7.99 -35.61
C GLY A 113 10.86 7.09 -35.09
N ARG A 114 10.92 6.60 -33.84
CA ARG A 114 9.92 5.72 -33.22
C ARG A 114 9.21 6.40 -32.06
N TYR A 115 8.07 5.83 -31.65
CA TYR A 115 7.32 6.23 -30.47
C TYR A 115 7.54 5.23 -29.34
N TYR A 116 7.61 5.75 -28.12
CA TYR A 116 7.79 4.99 -26.91
C TYR A 116 6.75 5.41 -25.88
N PHE A 117 6.26 4.46 -25.10
CA PHE A 117 5.30 4.72 -24.04
C PHE A 117 5.35 3.63 -22.97
N SER A 118 4.97 3.98 -21.75
CA SER A 118 4.77 3.00 -20.68
C SER A 118 3.34 2.45 -20.74
N ARG A 119 3.19 1.17 -20.42
CA ARG A 119 1.89 0.50 -20.28
C ARG A 119 1.90 -0.42 -19.06
N ASN A 120 0.77 -0.49 -18.37
CA ASN A 120 0.50 -1.43 -17.29
C ASN A 120 -0.90 -2.01 -17.50
N ASP A 121 -1.02 -3.33 -17.48
CA ASP A 121 -2.30 -4.02 -17.69
C ASP A 121 -3.27 -3.89 -16.52
N GLY A 122 -2.82 -3.39 -15.38
CA GLY A 122 -3.62 -3.20 -14.18
C GLY A 122 -2.79 -3.34 -12.92
N LEU A 123 -2.22 -4.53 -12.73
CA LEU A 123 -1.64 -4.97 -11.46
C LEU A 123 -0.17 -5.38 -11.58
N GLN A 124 0.49 -5.13 -12.72
CA GLN A 124 1.93 -5.30 -12.81
C GLN A 124 2.65 -4.42 -11.78
N ASN A 125 3.66 -4.99 -11.12
CA ASN A 125 4.49 -4.31 -10.12
C ASN A 125 5.17 -3.07 -10.74
N GLN A 126 5.63 -3.19 -11.98
CA GLN A 126 6.29 -2.12 -12.73
C GLN A 126 5.65 -1.94 -14.10
N ASN A 127 5.64 -0.70 -14.59
CA ASN A 127 5.19 -0.42 -15.96
C ASN A 127 6.17 -1.01 -16.97
N VAL A 128 5.64 -1.58 -18.05
CA VAL A 128 6.42 -2.08 -19.19
C VAL A 128 6.64 -0.96 -20.18
N LEU A 129 7.85 -0.85 -20.73
CA LEU A 129 8.16 0.11 -21.80
C LEU A 129 7.92 -0.55 -23.16
N TRP A 130 7.07 0.11 -23.96
CA TRP A 130 6.72 -0.31 -25.31
C TRP A 130 7.29 0.64 -26.36
N MET A 131 7.40 0.14 -27.58
CA MET A 131 7.88 0.86 -28.75
C MET A 131 6.99 0.57 -29.96
N GLN A 132 6.75 1.56 -30.81
CA GLN A 132 6.05 1.41 -32.08
C GLN A 132 6.64 2.34 -33.15
N GLU A 133 6.59 1.92 -34.42
CA GLU A 133 7.18 2.69 -35.53
C GLU A 133 6.36 3.95 -35.85
N THR A 134 5.04 3.80 -35.91
CA THR A 134 4.07 4.90 -36.09
C THR A 134 3.01 4.85 -34.99
N LEU A 135 2.16 5.87 -34.89
CA LEU A 135 1.06 5.88 -33.92
C LEU A 135 -0.03 4.83 -34.19
N GLN A 136 0.01 4.19 -35.36
CA GLN A 136 -0.94 3.15 -35.80
C GLN A 136 -0.28 1.77 -35.92
N SER A 137 1.03 1.67 -35.69
CA SER A 137 1.74 0.40 -35.75
C SER A 137 1.46 -0.43 -34.50
N GLU A 138 1.42 -1.75 -34.63
CA GLU A 138 1.35 -2.64 -33.48
C GLU A 138 2.56 -2.42 -32.55
N PRO A 139 2.35 -2.19 -31.25
CA PRO A 139 3.42 -1.93 -30.31
C PRO A 139 4.12 -3.23 -29.91
N THR A 140 5.43 -3.15 -29.68
CA THR A 140 6.25 -4.24 -29.16
C THR A 140 6.89 -3.88 -27.83
N VAL A 141 7.08 -4.89 -26.96
CA VAL A 141 7.78 -4.70 -25.68
C VAL A 141 9.25 -4.39 -25.97
N LEU A 142 9.74 -3.29 -25.41
CA LEU A 142 11.15 -2.93 -25.46
C LEU A 142 11.87 -3.33 -24.17
N LEU A 143 11.24 -3.08 -23.01
CA LEU A 143 11.83 -3.34 -21.70
C LEU A 143 10.73 -3.73 -20.71
N ASP A 144 10.90 -4.87 -20.04
CA ASP A 144 10.01 -5.33 -18.98
C ASP A 144 10.76 -5.51 -17.65
N PRO A 145 10.66 -4.54 -16.72
CA PRO A 145 11.29 -4.63 -15.41
C PRO A 145 10.73 -5.74 -14.51
N ASN A 146 9.51 -6.24 -14.77
CA ASN A 146 8.90 -7.29 -13.96
C ASN A 146 9.65 -8.63 -14.07
N SER A 147 10.54 -8.77 -15.05
CA SER A 147 11.41 -9.95 -15.23
C SER A 147 12.72 -9.90 -14.41
N TRP A 148 13.02 -8.78 -13.75
CA TRP A 148 14.31 -8.57 -13.08
C TRP A 148 14.33 -9.04 -11.63
N SER A 149 13.15 -9.22 -11.05
CA SER A 149 12.98 -9.77 -9.72
C SER A 149 11.98 -10.92 -9.75
N THR A 150 12.23 -11.92 -8.91
CA THR A 150 11.28 -13.01 -8.66
C THR A 150 10.33 -12.70 -7.50
N ASP A 151 10.49 -11.53 -6.88
CA ASP A 151 9.70 -11.07 -5.74
C ASP A 151 8.51 -10.18 -6.11
#